data_AF-A0A1F6QQT0-F1
#
_entry.id   AF-A0A1F6QQT0-F1
#
_cell.length_a   1.000
_cell.length_b   1.000
_cell.length_c   1.000
_cell.angle_alpha   90.00
_cell.angle_beta   90.00
_cell.angle_gamma   90.00
#
_symmetry.space_group_name_H-M   'P 1'
#
loop_
_entity.id
_entity.type
_entity.pdbx_description
1 polymer ?
#
loop_
_entity_poly.entity_id
_entity_poly.type
_entity_poly.pdbx_seq_one_letter_code
_entity_poly.pdbx_strand_id
1 'polypeptide(L)'
;MIFGKKKKIIHNPDEVVISYMENNDQRHIAEIQNADANMIARVLNQFDVNRVCSLLITLPKEKSLEIFTLFTQSRKEEIVKRLPSESAAIFMKEMMHKIES
;
A
#
# COMPACT_ATOMS: atom_id res chain seq x y z
N MET A 1 13.85 17.18 35.97
CA MET A 1 13.90 17.09 34.50
C MET A 1 13.27 15.77 34.09
N ILE A 2 12.07 15.81 33.52
CA ILE A 2 11.28 14.60 33.24
C ILE A 2 11.90 13.91 32.02
N PHE A 3 12.39 12.69 32.22
CA PHE A 3 12.86 11.78 31.17
C PHE A 3 11.74 11.52 30.17
N GLY A 4 11.72 12.26 29.07
CA GLY A 4 10.94 11.92 27.89
C GLY A 4 11.56 10.71 27.21
N LYS A 5 11.34 9.51 27.77
CA LYS A 5 11.52 8.27 27.00
C LYS A 5 10.67 8.44 25.75
N LYS A 6 11.30 8.75 24.61
CA LYS A 6 10.69 8.51 23.30
C LYS A 6 10.40 7.02 23.29
N LYS A 7 9.20 6.65 23.71
CA LYS A 7 8.63 5.33 23.53
C LYS A 7 8.82 5.12 22.03
N LYS A 8 9.76 4.24 21.66
CA LYS A 8 9.83 3.73 20.30
C LYS A 8 8.49 3.04 20.17
N ILE A 9 7.51 3.74 19.61
CA ILE A 9 6.21 3.14 19.36
C ILE A 9 6.57 2.11 18.31
N ILE A 10 6.69 0.86 18.75
CA ILE A 10 6.71 -0.26 17.83
C ILE A 10 5.27 -0.29 17.35
N HIS A 11 4.96 0.54 16.35
CA HIS A 11 3.67 0.44 15.70
C HIS A 11 3.67 -0.92 15.02
N ASN A 12 2.70 -1.75 15.36
CA ASN A 12 2.49 -2.95 14.56
C ASN A 12 2.29 -2.50 13.11
N PRO A 13 2.88 -3.16 12.10
CA PRO A 13 2.78 -2.70 10.72
C PRO A 13 1.32 -2.56 10.25
N ASP A 14 0.38 -3.32 10.86
CA ASP A 14 -1.05 -3.15 10.64
C ASP A 14 -1.53 -1.77 11.11
N GLU A 15 -1.17 -1.36 12.33
CA GLU A 15 -1.52 -0.06 12.89
C GLU A 15 -0.89 1.09 12.11
N VAL A 16 0.32 0.92 11.59
CA VAL A 16 0.98 1.89 10.71
C VAL A 16 0.16 2.12 9.45
N VAL A 17 -0.23 1.03 8.77
CA VAL A 17 -1.02 1.10 7.54
C VAL A 17 -2.41 1.66 7.84
N ILE A 18 -3.07 1.22 8.91
CA ILE A 18 -4.38 1.72 9.34
C ILE A 18 -4.31 3.22 9.65
N SER A 19 -3.32 3.65 10.43
CA SER A 19 -3.10 5.07 10.77
C SER A 19 -2.95 5.93 9.52
N TYR A 20 -2.17 5.47 8.52
CA TYR A 20 -2.09 6.13 7.23
C TYR A 20 -3.44 6.12 6.47
N MET A 21 -4.15 4.99 6.44
CA MET A 21 -5.44 4.85 5.75
C MET A 21 -6.54 5.74 6.34
N GLU A 22 -6.51 6.00 7.64
CA GLU A 22 -7.50 6.81 8.35
C GLU A 22 -7.14 8.28 8.41
N ASN A 23 -5.86 8.61 8.63
CA ASN A 23 -5.40 9.97 8.91
C ASN A 23 -4.52 10.58 7.79
N ASN A 24 -4.21 9.82 6.75
CA ASN A 24 -3.23 10.18 5.71
C ASN A 24 -1.87 10.59 6.30
N ASP A 25 -1.47 9.94 7.40
CA ASP A 25 -0.29 10.35 8.15
C ASP A 25 1.00 9.93 7.42
N GLN A 26 1.58 10.87 6.67
CA GLN A 26 2.73 10.61 5.81
C GLN A 26 4.00 10.20 6.57
N ARG A 27 4.06 10.41 7.89
CA ARG A 27 5.22 10.03 8.71
C ARG A 27 5.42 8.51 8.75
N HIS A 28 4.33 7.78 8.54
CA HIS A 28 4.32 6.32 8.50
C HIS A 28 4.72 5.73 7.14
N ILE A 29 4.84 6.54 6.07
CA ILE A 29 5.20 6.03 4.73
C ILE A 29 6.53 5.29 4.73
N ALA A 30 7.53 5.82 5.45
CA ALA A 30 8.82 5.16 5.58
C ALA A 30 8.70 3.79 6.27
N GLU A 31 7.83 3.67 7.27
CA GLU A 31 7.57 2.40 7.96
C GLU A 31 6.81 1.42 7.05
N ILE A 32 5.81 1.90 6.29
CA ILE A 32 5.06 1.09 5.31
C ILE A 32 5.99 0.59 4.18
N GLN A 33 6.92 1.42 3.71
CA GLN A 33 7.93 1.01 2.73
C GLN A 33 8.78 -0.17 3.23
N ASN A 34 9.16 -0.16 4.51
CA ASN A 34 9.97 -1.19 5.14
C ASN A 34 9.16 -2.40 5.64
N ALA A 35 7.83 -2.31 5.65
CA ALA A 35 6.94 -3.38 6.10
C ALA A 35 6.74 -4.46 5.02
N ASP A 36 6.29 -5.63 5.47
CA ASP A 36 6.04 -6.78 4.59
C ASP A 36 4.83 -6.53 3.67
N ALA A 37 4.99 -6.79 2.37
CA ALA A 37 3.92 -6.52 1.40
C ALA A 37 2.69 -7.44 1.55
N ASN A 38 2.85 -8.69 2.02
CA ASN A 38 1.71 -9.56 2.31
C ASN A 38 0.88 -9.01 3.46
N MET A 39 1.57 -8.51 4.48
CA MET A 39 0.91 -7.86 5.61
C MET A 39 0.16 -6.61 5.17
N ILE A 40 0.82 -5.72 4.43
CA ILE A 40 0.19 -4.52 3.89
C ILE A 40 -1.02 -4.88 3.01
N ALA A 41 -0.89 -5.83 2.08
CA ALA A 41 -1.99 -6.28 1.22
C ALA A 41 -3.17 -6.84 2.02
N ARG A 42 -2.90 -7.61 3.09
CA ARG A 42 -3.95 -8.14 3.98
C ARG A 42 -4.73 -7.04 4.69
N VAL A 43 -4.04 -6.00 5.17
CA VAL A 43 -4.68 -4.84 5.81
C VAL A 43 -5.47 -4.05 4.77
N LEU A 44 -4.85 -3.74 3.63
CA LEU A 44 -5.48 -2.99 2.55
C LEU A 44 -6.72 -3.68 1.98
N ASN A 45 -6.82 -5.01 2.08
CA ASN A 45 -8.03 -5.74 1.71
C ASN A 45 -9.27 -5.34 2.52
N GLN A 46 -9.09 -4.79 3.72
CA GLN A 46 -10.15 -4.32 4.60
C GLN A 46 -10.61 -2.89 4.27
N PHE A 47 -9.83 -2.15 3.47
CA PHE A 47 -10.12 -0.77 3.10
C PHE A 47 -10.73 -0.65 1.71
N ASP A 48 -11.39 0.49 1.48
CA ASP A 48 -11.97 0.85 0.19
C ASP A 48 -10.89 1.05 -0.87
N VAL A 49 -11.16 0.63 -2.11
CA VAL A 49 -10.15 0.67 -3.19
C VAL A 49 -9.64 2.08 -3.45
N ASN A 50 -10.45 3.12 -3.25
CA ASN A 50 -9.98 4.50 -3.40
C ASN A 50 -8.84 4.84 -2.43
N ARG A 51 -8.90 4.38 -1.18
CA ARG A 51 -7.84 4.59 -0.18
C ARG A 51 -6.61 3.74 -0.50
N VAL A 52 -6.83 2.51 -0.95
CA VAL A 52 -5.76 1.61 -1.41
C VAL A 52 -4.99 2.26 -2.56
N CYS A 53 -5.69 2.79 -3.57
CA CYS A 53 -5.08 3.51 -4.68
C CYS A 53 -4.23 4.68 -4.19
N SER A 54 -4.74 5.48 -3.24
CA SER A 54 -3.99 6.61 -2.67
C SER A 54 -2.67 6.19 -2.02
N LEU A 55 -2.60 5.03 -1.36
CA LEU A 55 -1.34 4.53 -0.82
C LEU A 55 -0.43 3.99 -1.93
N LEU A 56 -0.98 3.23 -2.88
CA LEU A 56 -0.19 2.65 -3.97
C LEU A 56 0.49 3.71 -4.84
N ILE A 57 -0.12 4.89 -5.01
CA ILE A 57 0.51 6.03 -5.70
C ILE A 57 1.55 6.75 -4.84
N THR A 58 1.44 6.66 -3.52
CA THR A 58 2.37 7.31 -2.58
C THR A 58 3.62 6.45 -2.36
N LEU A 59 3.46 5.12 -2.41
CA LEU A 59 4.56 4.18 -2.30
C LEU A 59 5.41 4.16 -3.57
N PRO A 60 6.70 3.81 -3.46
CA PRO A 60 7.56 3.64 -4.62
C PRO A 60 7.02 2.52 -5.50
N LYS A 61 7.23 2.65 -6.81
CA LYS A 61 6.71 1.73 -7.83
C LYS A 61 6.98 0.25 -7.50
N GLU A 62 8.19 -0.09 -7.10
CA GLU A 62 8.54 -1.49 -6.81
C GLU A 62 7.70 -2.06 -5.66
N LYS A 63 7.52 -1.28 -4.59
CA LYS A 63 6.74 -1.71 -3.42
C LYS A 63 5.24 -1.76 -3.72
N SER A 64 4.73 -0.76 -4.44
CA SER A 64 3.32 -0.75 -4.82
C SER A 64 2.98 -1.88 -5.79
N LEU A 65 3.88 -2.24 -6.70
CA LEU A 65 3.73 -3.42 -7.55
C LEU A 65 3.78 -4.73 -6.75
N GLU A 66 4.72 -4.87 -5.82
CA GLU A 66 4.81 -6.03 -4.93
C GLU A 66 3.48 -6.26 -4.19
N ILE A 67 2.95 -5.22 -3.53
CA ILE A 67 1.64 -5.25 -2.85
C ILE A 67 0.52 -5.54 -3.84
N PHE A 68 0.52 -4.89 -5.00
CA PHE A 68 -0.51 -5.05 -6.02
C PHE A 68 -0.58 -6.49 -6.52
N THR A 69 0.55 -7.16 -6.70
CA THR A 69 0.60 -8.56 -7.19
C THR A 69 -0.05 -9.55 -6.23
N LEU A 70 -0.15 -9.20 -4.94
CA LEU A 70 -0.73 -10.02 -3.88
C LEU A 70 -2.26 -9.91 -3.81
N PHE A 71 -2.86 -8.93 -4.50
CA PHE A 71 -4.31 -8.84 -4.62
C PHE A 71 -4.88 -9.89 -5.59
N THR A 72 -6.14 -10.23 -5.38
CA THR A 72 -6.90 -11.06 -6.31
C THR A 72 -7.10 -10.34 -7.64
N GLN A 73 -7.31 -11.11 -8.73
CA GLN A 73 -7.52 -10.56 -10.06
C GLN A 73 -8.64 -9.51 -10.10
N SER A 74 -9.79 -9.82 -9.51
CA SER A 74 -10.94 -8.89 -9.47
C SER A 74 -10.61 -7.58 -8.75
N ARG A 75 -9.82 -7.65 -7.67
CA ARG A 75 -9.42 -6.46 -6.91
C ARG A 75 -8.36 -5.64 -7.65
N LYS A 76 -7.45 -6.29 -8.37
CA LYS A 76 -6.49 -5.63 -9.26
C LYS A 76 -7.22 -4.84 -10.35
N GLU A 77 -8.22 -5.43 -10.99
CA GLU A 77 -9.03 -4.73 -12.00
C GLU A 77 -9.77 -3.53 -11.40
N GLU A 78 -10.32 -3.66 -10.20
CA GLU A 78 -10.98 -2.54 -9.51
C GLU A 78 -10.00 -1.41 -9.18
N ILE A 79 -8.81 -1.74 -8.67
CA ILE A 79 -7.72 -0.78 -8.40
C ILE A 79 -7.33 -0.05 -9.69
N VAL A 80 -7.07 -0.78 -10.77
CA VAL A 80 -6.68 -0.20 -12.06
C VAL A 80 -7.74 0.74 -12.63
N LYS A 81 -9.03 0.39 -12.48
CA LYS A 81 -10.16 1.26 -12.88
C LYS A 81 -10.26 2.56 -12.08
N ARG A 82 -9.72 2.58 -10.86
CA ARG A 82 -9.77 3.72 -9.93
C ARG A 82 -8.49 4.54 -9.91
N LEU A 83 -7.39 4.00 -10.40
CA LEU A 83 -6.13 4.70 -10.53
C LEU A 83 -6.16 5.75 -11.65
N PRO A 84 -5.41 6.85 -11.51
CA PRO A 84 -5.20 7.78 -12.62
C PRO A 84 -4.46 7.08 -13.77
N SER A 85 -4.75 7.49 -15.01
CA SER A 85 -4.29 6.80 -16.23
C SER A 85 -2.77 6.54 -16.28
N GLU A 86 -1.96 7.49 -15.81
CA GLU A 86 -0.49 7.33 -15.75
C GLU A 86 -0.06 6.20 -14.80
N SER A 87 -0.62 6.16 -13.58
CA SER A 87 -0.30 5.09 -12.63
C SER A 87 -0.91 3.76 -13.11
N ALA A 88 -2.15 3.77 -13.59
CA ALA A 88 -2.86 2.59 -14.06
C ALA A 88 -2.08 1.87 -15.17
N ALA A 89 -1.44 2.60 -16.09
CA ALA A 89 -0.62 2.01 -17.16
C ALA A 89 0.53 1.13 -16.62
N ILE A 90 1.13 1.52 -15.49
CA ILE A 90 2.21 0.78 -14.85
C ILE A 90 1.70 -0.57 -14.31
N PHE A 91 0.57 -0.55 -13.60
CA PHE A 91 -0.03 -1.76 -13.04
C PHE A 91 -0.64 -2.66 -14.12
N MET A 92 -1.23 -2.08 -15.17
CA MET A 92 -1.74 -2.83 -16.32
C MET A 92 -0.62 -3.57 -17.04
N LYS A 93 0.54 -2.93 -17.24
CA LYS A 93 1.70 -3.59 -17.85
C LYS A 93 2.12 -4.83 -17.05
N GLU A 94 2.15 -4.74 -15.73
CA GLU A 94 2.45 -5.88 -14.85
C GLU A 94 1.39 -6.99 -14.91
N MET A 95 0.11 -6.63 -15.04
CA MET A 95 -0.96 -7.62 -15.26
C MET A 95 -0.79 -8.36 -16.58
N MET A 96 -0.37 -7.68 -17.65
CA MET A 96 -0.16 -8.29 -18.96
C MET A 96 1.11 -9.16 -19.01
N HIS A 97 2.19 -8.73 -18.35
CA HIS A 97 3.46 -9.44 -18.35
C HIS A 97 3.39 -10.84 -17.70
N LYS A 98 2.42 -11.09 -16.80
CA LYS A 98 2.17 -12.42 -16.21
C LYS A 98 1.29 -13.34 -17.07
N ILE A 99 0.65 -12.83 -18.12
CA ILE A 99 -0.20 -13.64 -19.02
C ILE A 99 0.65 -14.31 -20.12
N GLU A 100 1.83 -13.77 -20.41
CA GLU A 100 2.71 -14.23 -21.48
C GLU A 100 3.89 -15.11 -21.02
N SER A 101 4.01 -15.43 -19.73
CA SER A 101 5.07 -16.29 -19.18
C SER A 101 4.54 -17.57 -18.55
#